data_AF-A0A3M4XUM9-F1
#
_entry.id   AF-A0A3M4XUM9-F1
#
_cell.length_a   1.000
_cell.length_b   1.000
_cell.length_c   1.000
_cell.angle_alpha   90.00
_cell.angle_beta   90.00
_cell.angle_gamma   90.00
#
_symmetry.space_group_name_H-M   'P 1'
#
loop_
_entity.id
_entity.type
_entity.pdbx_description
1 polymer ?
#
loop_
_entity_poly.entity_id
_entity_poly.type
_entity_poly.pdbx_seq_one_letter_code
_entity_poly.pdbx_strand_id
1 'polypeptide(L)'
;MPGPAIEPTSATAAHSCGIRDAACTPDDNVTRHKRQATRGSNMLDSPTRHLLDTLCQTMADKPFLVVTGAGISTASGIPDYRDKDGVRRGKQPMMYQEFLGNPAARQRYWARAMLGWPRIRAA
;
A
#
# COMPACT_ATOMS: atom_id res chain seq x y z
N MET A 1 38.46 -15.47 -41.43
CA MET A 1 38.15 -14.43 -42.43
C MET A 1 37.33 -13.34 -41.75
N PRO A 2 37.94 -12.18 -41.45
CA PRO A 2 37.25 -11.00 -40.91
C PRO A 2 36.88 -10.01 -42.04
N GLY A 3 35.81 -9.23 -41.84
CA GLY A 3 35.43 -8.08 -42.68
C GLY A 3 34.03 -7.55 -42.30
N PRO A 4 33.69 -6.29 -42.62
CA PRO A 4 34.00 -5.09 -41.81
C PRO A 4 32.73 -4.33 -41.34
N ALA A 5 32.78 -3.61 -40.20
CA ALA A 5 32.88 -2.13 -40.02
C ALA A 5 31.68 -1.30 -40.59
N ILE A 6 30.90 -0.57 -39.75
CA ILE A 6 30.95 0.90 -39.47
C ILE A 6 30.55 1.70 -40.75
N GLU A 7 29.56 2.60 -40.85
CA GLU A 7 28.87 3.54 -39.93
C GLU A 7 27.68 4.26 -40.66
N PRO A 8 27.18 5.46 -40.24
CA PRO A 8 25.76 5.75 -40.07
C PRO A 8 25.13 6.50 -41.26
N THR A 9 23.82 6.75 -41.20
CA THR A 9 23.21 7.80 -42.02
C THR A 9 22.28 8.65 -41.16
N SER A 10 22.75 9.86 -40.90
CA SER A 10 22.01 11.02 -40.45
C SER A 10 21.02 11.48 -41.52
N ALA A 11 19.83 11.90 -41.09
CA ALA A 11 18.99 12.79 -41.89
C ALA A 11 18.23 13.75 -40.95
N THR A 12 18.81 14.94 -40.85
CA THR A 12 18.19 16.19 -40.42
C THR A 12 17.03 16.55 -41.36
N ALA A 13 15.89 16.99 -40.82
CA ALA A 13 15.07 18.01 -41.47
C ALA A 13 14.24 18.77 -40.43
N ALA A 14 14.57 20.05 -40.30
CA ALA A 14 13.78 21.08 -39.65
C ALA A 14 12.62 21.54 -40.57
N HIS A 15 11.85 22.51 -40.04
CA HIS A 15 10.82 23.34 -40.67
C HIS A 15 9.38 22.85 -40.44
N SER A 16 8.41 23.67 -40.02
CA SER A 16 8.38 25.13 -39.86
C SER A 16 7.27 25.57 -38.91
N CYS A 17 7.54 26.71 -38.27
CA CYS A 17 6.64 27.67 -37.65
C CYS A 17 5.32 27.89 -38.42
N GLY A 18 4.22 28.06 -37.68
CA GLY A 18 2.93 28.50 -38.18
C GLY A 18 2.04 29.02 -37.06
N ILE A 19 2.40 30.16 -36.48
CA ILE A 19 1.49 30.97 -35.65
C ILE A 19 0.39 31.53 -36.55
N ARG A 20 -0.88 31.36 -36.16
CA ARG A 20 -1.96 32.34 -36.38
C ARG A 20 -2.89 32.36 -35.17
N ASP A 21 -3.12 33.57 -34.68
CA ASP A 21 -4.00 33.93 -33.58
C ASP A 21 -5.46 33.52 -33.83
N ALA A 22 -6.14 33.03 -32.79
CA ALA A 22 -7.59 33.03 -32.69
C ALA A 22 -8.01 33.22 -31.23
N ALA A 23 -8.39 34.45 -30.95
CA ALA A 23 -9.25 34.99 -29.89
C ALA A 23 -9.69 34.10 -28.71
N CYS A 24 -9.50 34.68 -27.53
CA CYS A 24 -10.16 34.38 -26.26
C CYS A 24 -11.69 34.33 -26.40
N THR A 25 -12.31 33.20 -26.06
CA THR A 25 -13.70 33.13 -25.56
C THR A 25 -13.74 32.16 -24.37
N PRO A 26 -14.33 32.54 -23.22
CA PRO A 26 -14.51 31.64 -22.10
C PRO A 26 -15.80 30.84 -22.31
N ASP A 27 -15.71 29.50 -22.40
CA ASP A 27 -16.89 28.64 -22.53
C ASP A 27 -16.79 27.40 -21.61
N ASP A 28 -17.39 27.56 -20.42
CA ASP A 28 -18.25 26.62 -19.69
C ASP A 28 -17.87 25.13 -19.54
N ASN A 29 -16.61 24.84 -19.17
CA ASN A 29 -16.22 23.49 -18.78
C ASN A 29 -16.54 23.09 -17.31
N VAL A 30 -17.45 23.82 -16.64
CA VAL A 30 -17.90 23.50 -15.26
C VAL A 30 -18.97 22.39 -15.23
N THR A 31 -19.54 22.02 -16.38
CA THR A 31 -20.70 21.10 -16.43
C THR A 31 -20.39 19.74 -17.05
N ARG A 32 -19.14 19.24 -16.96
CA ARG A 32 -18.77 17.86 -17.38
C ARG A 32 -18.40 16.91 -16.24
N HIS A 33 -18.49 17.35 -14.98
CA HIS A 33 -18.19 16.50 -13.82
C HIS A 33 -19.40 15.83 -13.15
N LYS A 34 -20.63 16.03 -13.63
CA LYS A 34 -21.85 15.62 -12.90
C LYS A 34 -22.56 14.34 -13.39
N ARG A 35 -21.95 13.51 -14.26
CA ARG A 35 -22.65 12.33 -14.83
C ARG A 35 -22.00 10.95 -14.62
N GLN A 36 -20.97 10.81 -13.79
CA GLN A 36 -20.35 9.50 -13.50
C GLN A 36 -19.95 9.29 -12.02
N ALA A 37 -20.77 9.77 -11.07
CA ALA A 37 -20.55 9.56 -9.63
C ALA A 37 -21.67 8.76 -8.94
N THR A 38 -22.25 7.76 -9.61
CA THR A 38 -23.36 6.95 -9.08
C THR A 38 -23.11 5.43 -9.11
N ARG A 39 -21.85 4.98 -9.06
CA ARG A 39 -21.54 3.54 -8.95
C ARG A 39 -20.49 3.12 -7.89
N GLY A 40 -20.16 4.01 -6.96
CA GLY A 40 -19.28 3.66 -5.82
C GLY A 40 -19.47 4.51 -4.56
N SER A 41 -20.39 5.47 -4.57
CA SER A 41 -20.48 6.55 -3.59
C SER A 41 -21.21 6.19 -2.29
N ASN A 42 -21.41 4.92 -1.97
CA ASN A 42 -22.19 4.47 -0.79
C ASN A 42 -21.47 3.41 0.07
N MET A 43 -20.14 3.39 0.12
CA MET A 43 -19.41 2.37 0.89
C MET A 43 -19.16 2.74 2.37
N LEU A 44 -19.31 4.01 2.74
CA LEU A 44 -19.08 4.50 4.11
C LEU A 44 -20.26 5.36 4.52
N ASP A 45 -20.73 5.20 5.75
CA ASP A 45 -21.81 6.02 6.30
C ASP A 45 -21.35 7.47 6.55
N SER A 46 -22.32 8.37 6.75
CA SER A 46 -22.04 9.79 6.96
C SER A 46 -21.14 10.06 8.18
N PRO A 47 -21.32 9.36 9.33
CA PRO A 47 -20.40 9.49 10.47
C PRO A 47 -18.96 9.09 10.16
N THR A 48 -18.74 7.96 9.50
CA THR A 48 -17.38 7.48 9.19
C THR A 48 -16.65 8.39 8.22
N ARG A 49 -17.36 8.94 7.22
CA ARG A 49 -16.79 9.93 6.29
C ARG A 49 -16.28 11.17 7.01
N HIS A 50 -17.09 11.72 7.91
CA HIS A 50 -16.70 12.91 8.67
C HIS A 50 -15.44 12.66 9.52
N LEU A 51 -15.31 11.47 10.11
CA LEU A 51 -14.11 11.07 10.86
C LEU A 51 -12.86 10.97 9.97
N LEU A 52 -13.01 10.42 8.76
CA LEU A 52 -11.91 10.34 7.79
C LEU A 52 -11.45 11.73 7.34
N ASP A 53 -12.38 12.61 7.01
CA ASP A 53 -12.07 13.99 6.61
C ASP A 53 -11.32 14.73 7.72
N THR A 54 -11.77 14.58 8.98
CA THR A 54 -11.12 15.15 10.16
C THR A 54 -9.71 14.60 10.35
N LEU A 55 -9.51 13.30 10.19
CA LEU A 55 -8.20 12.66 10.28
C LEU A 55 -7.25 13.18 9.20
N CYS A 56 -7.71 13.22 7.94
CA CYS A 56 -6.93 13.72 6.81
C CYS A 56 -6.48 15.17 7.02
N GLN A 57 -7.40 16.05 7.46
CA GLN A 57 -7.07 17.44 7.73
C GLN A 57 -6.01 17.55 8.85
N THR A 58 -6.20 16.80 9.94
CA THR A 58 -5.26 16.83 11.08
C THR A 58 -3.86 16.34 10.70
N MET A 59 -3.76 15.31 9.86
CA MET A 59 -2.49 14.79 9.35
C MET A 59 -1.80 15.71 8.35
N ALA A 60 -2.56 16.55 7.63
CA ALA A 60 -2.01 17.53 6.70
C ALA A 60 -1.39 18.73 7.43
N ASP A 61 -2.01 19.17 8.52
CA ASP A 61 -1.62 20.39 9.22
C ASP A 61 -0.52 20.19 10.27
N LYS A 62 -0.25 18.94 10.69
CA LYS A 62 0.62 18.63 11.83
C LYS A 62 1.53 17.43 11.54
N PRO A 63 2.77 17.43 12.08
CA PRO A 63 3.59 16.23 12.06
C PRO A 63 2.92 15.11 12.87
N PHE A 64 3.02 13.88 12.38
CA PHE A 64 2.43 12.72 13.03
C PHE A 64 3.40 11.54 13.10
N LEU A 65 3.17 10.68 14.09
CA LEU A 65 3.83 9.38 14.26
C LEU A 65 2.79 8.28 14.11
N VAL A 66 3.10 7.26 13.32
CA VAL A 66 2.24 6.08 13.19
C VAL A 66 2.79 4.96 14.06
N VAL A 67 1.97 4.44 14.96
CA VAL A 67 2.25 3.23 15.74
C VAL A 67 1.33 2.13 15.25
N THR A 68 1.90 1.04 14.75
CA THR A 68 1.15 -0.08 14.19
C THR A 68 1.24 -1.31 15.08
N GLY A 69 0.14 -2.05 15.23
CA GLY A 69 0.12 -3.39 15.81
C GLY A 69 0.01 -4.49 14.74
N ALA A 70 -0.07 -5.75 15.17
CA ALA A 70 -0.24 -6.90 14.27
C ALA A 70 -1.48 -6.83 13.37
N GLY A 71 -2.50 -6.05 13.77
CA GLY A 71 -3.72 -5.83 12.99
C GLY A 71 -3.46 -5.33 11.57
N ILE A 72 -2.39 -4.54 11.34
CA ILE A 72 -2.05 -4.02 10.01
C ILE A 72 -1.72 -5.13 9.00
N SER A 73 -1.26 -6.29 9.47
CA SER A 73 -0.85 -7.43 8.64
C SER A 73 -1.97 -8.45 8.42
N THR A 74 -3.16 -8.24 8.99
CA THR A 74 -4.27 -9.20 8.85
C THR A 74 -4.77 -9.34 7.43
N ALA A 75 -4.77 -8.23 6.66
CA ALA A 75 -5.15 -8.23 5.25
C ALA A 75 -4.19 -9.03 4.36
N SER A 76 -2.93 -9.25 4.78
CA SER A 76 -1.97 -10.11 4.08
C SER A 76 -2.03 -11.57 4.55
N GLY A 77 -2.97 -11.93 5.42
CA GLY A 77 -3.16 -13.31 5.89
C GLY A 77 -2.29 -13.70 7.09
N ILE A 78 -1.57 -12.73 7.70
CA ILE A 78 -0.86 -12.91 8.96
C ILE A 78 -1.85 -12.60 10.11
N PRO A 79 -2.18 -13.58 10.96
CA PRO A 79 -3.16 -13.37 12.03
C PRO A 79 -2.61 -12.42 13.10
N ASP A 80 -3.51 -11.61 13.67
CA ASP A 80 -3.25 -10.82 14.87
C ASP A 80 -3.30 -11.69 16.15
N TYR A 81 -2.94 -11.09 17.29
CA TYR A 81 -2.83 -11.80 18.56
C TYR A 81 -4.16 -11.96 19.31
N ARG A 82 -5.16 -11.13 19.02
CA ARG A 82 -6.41 -11.04 19.78
C ARG A 82 -7.61 -11.00 18.84
N ASP A 83 -8.74 -11.53 19.27
CA ASP A 83 -9.99 -11.41 18.55
C ASP A 83 -10.72 -10.08 18.81
N LYS A 84 -11.87 -9.93 18.14
CA LYS A 84 -12.73 -8.75 18.25
C LYS A 84 -13.22 -8.48 19.67
N ASP A 85 -13.25 -9.52 20.52
CA ASP A 85 -13.69 -9.45 21.91
C ASP A 85 -12.46 -9.32 22.86
N GLY A 86 -11.25 -9.16 22.30
CA GLY A 86 -9.99 -8.99 23.02
C GLY A 86 -9.35 -10.30 23.50
N VAL A 87 -9.96 -11.44 23.22
CA VAL A 87 -9.49 -12.76 23.66
C VAL A 87 -8.27 -13.16 22.85
N ARG A 88 -7.24 -13.64 23.54
CA ARG A 88 -5.98 -14.05 22.91
C ARG A 88 -6.21 -15.27 22.01
N ARG A 89 -5.71 -15.20 20.77
CA ARG A 89 -5.73 -16.33 19.84
C ARG A 89 -4.57 -17.30 20.08
N GLY A 90 -4.83 -18.58 19.86
CA GLY A 90 -3.81 -19.63 19.80
C GLY A 90 -3.30 -20.13 21.16
N LYS A 91 -2.38 -21.11 21.12
CA LYS A 91 -1.74 -21.70 22.31
C LYS A 91 -0.92 -20.66 23.06
N GLN A 92 -0.80 -20.79 24.38
CA GLN A 92 0.03 -19.90 25.20
C GLN A 92 1.46 -19.74 24.64
N PRO A 93 2.03 -18.52 24.64
CA PRO A 93 3.40 -18.32 24.20
C PRO A 93 4.36 -19.09 25.10
N MET A 94 5.49 -19.50 24.54
CA MET A 94 6.61 -19.95 25.36
C MET A 94 7.13 -18.76 26.16
N MET A 95 7.30 -18.93 27.47
CA MET A 95 7.87 -17.89 28.31
C MET A 95 9.37 -17.76 28.05
N TYR A 96 9.90 -16.54 28.17
CA TYR A 96 11.32 -16.26 27.94
C TYR A 96 12.25 -17.13 28.81
N GLN A 97 11.89 -17.30 30.09
CA GLN A 97 12.65 -18.14 31.02
C GLN A 97 12.67 -19.62 30.60
N GLU A 98 11.55 -20.15 30.08
CA GLU A 98 11.49 -21.51 29.55
C GLU A 98 12.40 -21.66 28.33
N PHE A 99 12.38 -20.67 27.44
CA PHE A 99 13.26 -20.66 26.27
C PHE A 99 14.73 -20.67 26.69
N LEU A 100 15.16 -19.89 27.68
CA LEU A 100 16.56 -19.91 28.12
C LEU A 100 16.94 -21.17 28.91
N GLY A 101 16.09 -21.61 29.83
CA GLY A 101 16.39 -22.68 30.78
C GLY A 101 16.27 -24.09 30.21
N ASN A 102 15.63 -24.29 29.06
CA ASN A 102 15.33 -25.62 28.54
C ASN A 102 15.75 -25.78 27.06
N PRO A 103 16.88 -26.49 26.78
CA PRO A 103 17.33 -26.75 25.42
C PRO A 103 16.30 -27.47 24.53
N ALA A 104 15.56 -28.44 25.08
CA ALA A 104 14.52 -29.16 24.33
C ALA A 104 13.32 -28.26 24.02
N ALA A 105 12.97 -27.33 24.91
CA ALA A 105 11.95 -26.32 24.62
C ALA A 105 12.37 -25.42 23.44
N ARG A 106 13.62 -24.96 23.40
CA ARG A 106 14.14 -24.17 22.26
C ARG A 106 14.11 -24.95 20.95
N GLN A 107 14.52 -26.22 20.96
CA GLN A 107 14.45 -27.07 19.78
C GLN A 107 13.01 -27.19 19.27
N ARG A 108 12.04 -27.42 20.16
CA ARG A 108 10.60 -27.45 19.81
C ARG A 108 10.07 -26.11 19.32
N TYR A 109 10.57 -24.99 19.85
CA TYR A 109 10.22 -23.64 19.38
C TYR A 109 10.66 -23.46 17.93
N TRP A 110 11.95 -23.70 17.64
CA TRP A 110 12.52 -23.51 16.31
C TRP A 110 11.96 -24.51 15.29
N ALA A 111 11.74 -25.78 15.68
CA ALA A 111 11.12 -26.76 14.82
C ALA A 111 9.73 -26.29 14.32
N ARG A 112 8.89 -25.75 15.22
CA ARG A 112 7.59 -25.19 14.84
C ARG A 112 7.72 -23.94 13.97
N ALA A 113 8.67 -23.06 14.27
CA ALA A 113 8.90 -21.84 13.48
C ALA A 113 9.29 -22.17 12.03
N MET A 114 10.15 -23.17 11.83
CA MET A 114 10.55 -23.62 10.49
C MET A 114 9.37 -24.19 9.69
N LEU A 115 8.49 -24.96 10.34
CA LEU A 115 7.26 -25.45 9.70
C LEU A 115 6.28 -24.33 9.32
N GLY A 116 6.25 -23.24 10.10
CA GLY A 116 5.40 -22.08 9.83
C GLY A 116 5.95 -21.11 8.78
N TRP A 117 7.26 -21.14 8.51
CA TRP A 117 7.95 -20.18 7.66
C TRP A 117 7.41 -20.07 6.22
N PRO A 118 7.05 -21.16 5.52
CA PRO A 118 6.51 -21.06 4.16
C PRO A 118 5.25 -20.20 4.07
N ARG A 119 4.38 -20.24 5.09
CA ARG A 119 3.17 -19.41 5.14
C ARG A 119 3.50 -17.94 5.29
N ILE A 120 4.47 -17.62 6.15
CA ILE A 120 4.92 -16.22 6.36
C ILE A 120 5.57 -15.66 5.09
N ARG A 121 6.36 -16.47 4.38
CA ARG A 121 7.00 -16.08 3.12
C ARG A 121 5.99 -15.78 2.00
N ALA A 122 4.82 -16.40 2.04
CA ALA A 122 3.79 -16.26 1.00
C ALA A 122 2.79 -15.13 1.26
N ALA A 123 2.83 -14.53 2.46
CA ALA A 123 2.00 -13.39 2.87
C ALA A 123 2.63 -12.06 2.44
#